data_AF-A0A3N6RSV3-F1
#
_entry.id   AF-A0A3N6RSV3-F1
#
_cell.length_a   1.000
_cell.length_b   1.000
_cell.length_c   1.000
_cell.angle_alpha   90.00
_cell.angle_beta   90.00
_cell.angle_gamma   90.00
#
_symmetry.space_group_name_H-M   'P 1'
#
loop_
_entity.id
_entity.type
_entity.pdbx_description
1 polymer ?
#
loop_
_entity_poly.entity_id
_entity_poly.type
_entity_poly.pdbx_seq_one_letter_code
_entity_poly.pdbx_strand_id
1 'polypeptide(L)'
;MVKISTLKNQILNPIAQIFILGLIFGISYTQDPLYTSNQHTKFLQGLAKAGSGYLNKDWLANTLDPLPAFTFLVQITYTYLHENFFYFYYILIFGIYIYSILGIASIIFKINTSRLKLLIYFLLLLTIHCLQIRIFDFKTHVHLHYGLAEQYILGDYFQPCTFGVLIIFSIYAFLRKKPFLAVLALGIAATFHPTYLPSAALLTLAYLILTYKNENNLKKSLLIGVVSFIFVLPVVSYMTITFRPTSPELFQISESLLVNRIPHHSFPDIWLTEPAATIQILVVAIALYLLRKNRLFFILFFPFATATILTIIQIISVSNTLAFLTPWRVSAFLVPISTCMISAYIVAVIFERYYPQILKYKKLLEIGTLVGIYLFILSGVGIQLEKLTINQKDTPIIMEYVKENKQAGDIYLVPYASGKFVDFRIATGAPILINLKSHPYKDTEVIEWHNRLLMAQQFYDNSAIAKCQALQNLIDKYQITHIIIKNDDSIQCSGVERTYIDNLYKMYQIIEK
;
A
#
# COMPACT_ATOMS: atom_id res chain seq x y z
N MET A 1 0.96 29.57 -51.55
CA MET A 1 0.93 30.32 -50.26
C MET A 1 -0.50 30.26 -49.72
N VAL A 2 -0.88 29.17 -49.02
CA VAL A 2 -2.10 29.05 -48.22
C VAL A 2 -1.74 28.24 -46.97
N LYS A 3 -2.01 28.81 -45.81
CA LYS A 3 -1.65 28.33 -44.47
C LYS A 3 -2.27 26.96 -44.17
N ILE A 4 -1.46 25.90 -44.24
CA ILE A 4 -1.71 24.63 -43.54
C ILE A 4 -0.99 24.73 -42.17
N SER A 5 -1.46 25.63 -41.30
CA SER A 5 -0.85 25.87 -39.99
C SER A 5 -1.84 25.84 -38.82
N THR A 6 -3.04 25.29 -38.99
CA THR A 6 -4.09 25.36 -37.95
C THR A 6 -4.76 24.04 -37.59
N LEU A 7 -4.15 22.89 -37.92
CA LEU A 7 -4.63 21.58 -37.43
C LEU A 7 -3.50 20.65 -36.94
N LYS A 8 -2.58 21.19 -36.13
CA LYS A 8 -1.65 20.37 -35.35
C LYS A 8 -2.07 20.39 -33.89
N ASN A 9 -2.38 19.19 -33.37
CA ASN A 9 -2.37 18.82 -31.96
C ASN A 9 -3.57 19.25 -31.09
N GLN A 10 -4.71 18.59 -31.25
CA GLN A 10 -5.53 18.25 -30.07
C GLN A 10 -4.79 17.16 -29.27
N ILE A 11 -3.75 17.57 -28.55
CA ILE A 11 -3.14 16.72 -27.52
C ILE A 11 -4.24 16.50 -26.48
N LEU A 12 -4.68 15.25 -26.32
CA LEU A 12 -5.54 14.84 -25.20
C LEU A 12 -5.04 15.52 -23.92
N ASN A 13 -5.93 16.23 -23.22
CA ASN A 13 -5.66 16.85 -21.92
C ASN A 13 -4.93 15.81 -21.02
N PRO A 14 -3.85 16.18 -20.29
CA PRO A 14 -3.17 15.28 -19.35
C PRO A 14 -4.10 14.44 -18.47
N ILE A 15 -5.25 15.00 -18.08
CA ILE A 15 -6.29 14.30 -17.31
C ILE A 15 -6.86 13.11 -18.10
N ALA A 16 -7.21 13.31 -19.37
CA ALA A 16 -7.72 12.24 -20.23
C ALA A 16 -6.65 11.16 -20.49
N GLN A 17 -5.37 11.55 -20.61
CA GLN A 17 -4.27 10.59 -20.76
C GLN A 17 -4.12 9.73 -19.51
N ILE A 18 -4.13 10.34 -18.31
CA ILE A 18 -4.09 9.62 -17.03
C ILE A 18 -5.26 8.64 -16.95
N PHE A 19 -6.47 9.08 -17.28
CA PHE A 19 -7.64 8.20 -17.22
C PHE A 19 -7.56 7.01 -18.18
N ILE A 20 -7.19 7.25 -19.46
CA ILE A 20 -7.06 6.18 -20.46
C ILE A 20 -5.96 5.20 -20.07
N LEU A 21 -4.79 5.70 -19.64
CA LEU A 21 -3.69 4.86 -19.18
C LEU A 21 -4.07 4.06 -17.94
N GLY A 22 -4.80 4.70 -17.02
CA GLY A 22 -5.32 4.07 -15.80
C GLY A 22 -6.31 2.95 -16.10
N LEU A 23 -7.20 3.13 -17.07
CA LEU A 23 -8.12 2.08 -17.50
C LEU A 23 -7.39 0.90 -18.11
N ILE A 24 -6.50 1.15 -19.09
CA ILE A 24 -5.76 0.07 -19.76
C ILE A 24 -4.91 -0.69 -18.73
N PHE A 25 -4.11 0.04 -17.96
CA PHE A 25 -3.23 -0.58 -16.98
C PHE A 25 -4.01 -1.23 -15.84
N GLY A 26 -5.01 -0.57 -15.26
CA GLY A 26 -5.78 -1.09 -14.15
C GLY A 26 -6.58 -2.35 -14.49
N ILE A 27 -7.12 -2.44 -15.73
CA ILE A 27 -7.77 -3.67 -16.20
C ILE A 27 -6.74 -4.79 -16.38
N SER A 28 -5.59 -4.50 -17.01
CA SER A 28 -4.54 -5.51 -17.23
C SER A 28 -3.85 -5.98 -15.94
N TYR A 29 -3.65 -5.07 -14.99
CA TYR A 29 -3.02 -5.33 -13.70
C TYR A 29 -3.97 -6.06 -12.74
N THR A 30 -5.28 -5.85 -12.90
CA THR A 30 -6.36 -6.35 -12.04
C THR A 30 -6.34 -5.76 -10.63
N GLN A 31 -7.42 -5.97 -9.89
CA GLN A 31 -7.60 -5.52 -8.51
C GLN A 31 -8.28 -6.64 -7.72
N ASP A 32 -7.79 -6.90 -6.52
CA ASP A 32 -8.48 -7.77 -5.58
C ASP A 32 -9.79 -7.13 -5.14
N PRO A 33 -10.80 -7.93 -4.76
CA PRO A 33 -12.08 -7.38 -4.33
C PRO A 33 -11.93 -6.49 -3.10
N LEU A 34 -12.88 -5.56 -2.92
CA LEU A 34 -12.90 -4.68 -1.76
C LEU A 34 -12.88 -5.46 -0.46
N TYR A 35 -12.24 -4.83 0.52
CA TYR A 35 -12.00 -5.39 1.84
C TYR A 35 -11.16 -6.65 1.71
N THR A 36 -10.00 -6.57 1.08
CA THR A 36 -8.98 -7.62 1.08
C THR A 36 -7.79 -7.23 1.96
N SER A 37 -7.29 -8.18 2.75
CA SER A 37 -6.00 -8.07 3.47
C SER A 37 -5.88 -6.80 4.34
N ASN A 38 -4.98 -5.87 4.03
CA ASN A 38 -4.79 -4.67 4.87
C ASN A 38 -6.00 -3.73 4.85
N GLN A 39 -6.90 -3.83 3.86
CA GLN A 39 -8.11 -3.01 3.84
C GLN A 39 -8.98 -3.24 5.09
N HIS A 40 -8.97 -4.45 5.66
CA HIS A 40 -9.67 -4.74 6.92
C HIS A 40 -9.27 -3.82 8.07
N THR A 41 -7.98 -3.48 8.15
CA THR A 41 -7.47 -2.55 9.16
C THR A 41 -7.66 -1.10 8.72
N LYS A 42 -7.38 -0.78 7.45
CA LYS A 42 -7.28 0.61 6.97
C LYS A 42 -8.62 1.27 6.69
N PHE A 43 -9.68 0.51 6.45
CA PHE A 43 -11.02 1.03 6.20
C PHE A 43 -11.87 1.10 7.47
N LEU A 44 -11.51 0.35 8.52
CA LEU A 44 -12.31 0.15 9.73
C LEU A 44 -12.83 1.45 10.33
N GLN A 45 -11.95 2.40 10.62
CA GLN A 45 -12.35 3.66 11.27
C GLN A 45 -13.21 4.54 10.36
N GLY A 46 -12.98 4.50 9.05
CA GLY A 46 -13.79 5.25 8.09
C GLY A 46 -15.21 4.69 7.96
N LEU A 47 -15.33 3.36 7.91
CA LEU A 47 -16.61 2.66 7.92
C LEU A 47 -17.37 2.84 9.23
N ALA A 48 -16.66 2.80 10.37
CA ALA A 48 -17.25 3.06 11.68
C ALA A 48 -17.80 4.50 11.79
N LYS A 49 -17.04 5.50 11.32
CA LYS A 49 -17.48 6.91 11.26
C LYS A 49 -18.62 7.14 10.26
N ALA A 50 -18.77 6.28 9.25
CA ALA A 50 -19.86 6.31 8.30
C ALA A 50 -21.12 5.57 8.78
N GLY A 51 -21.10 4.95 9.97
CA GLY A 51 -22.25 4.25 10.55
C GLY A 51 -22.46 2.83 10.03
N SER A 52 -21.40 2.16 9.54
CA SER A 52 -21.50 0.77 9.12
C SER A 52 -21.71 -0.17 10.33
N GLY A 53 -22.91 -0.75 10.42
CA GLY A 53 -23.30 -1.65 11.51
C GLY A 53 -23.12 -1.01 12.89
N TYR A 54 -22.51 -1.76 13.81
CA TYR A 54 -22.15 -1.32 15.16
C TYR A 54 -20.66 -1.07 15.31
N LEU A 55 -19.92 -0.85 14.21
CA LEU A 55 -18.46 -0.64 14.25
C LEU A 55 -18.05 0.62 15.01
N ASN A 56 -18.93 1.61 15.17
CA ASN A 56 -18.70 2.75 16.06
C ASN A 56 -18.60 2.36 17.55
N LYS A 57 -18.95 1.12 17.92
CA LYS A 57 -18.76 0.54 19.27
C LYS A 57 -17.55 -0.39 19.33
N ASP A 58 -16.86 -0.66 18.22
CA ASP A 58 -15.66 -1.49 18.23
C ASP A 58 -14.49 -0.78 18.90
N TRP A 59 -13.76 -1.49 19.76
CA TRP A 59 -12.63 -0.92 20.49
C TRP A 59 -11.54 -0.37 19.56
N LEU A 60 -11.14 -1.14 18.54
CA LEU A 60 -10.08 -0.72 17.61
C LEU A 60 -10.55 0.41 16.67
N ALA A 61 -11.83 0.44 16.32
CA ALA A 61 -12.38 1.55 15.53
C ALA A 61 -12.33 2.90 16.28
N ASN A 62 -12.26 2.86 17.61
CA ASN A 62 -12.24 4.04 18.49
C ASN A 62 -10.85 4.37 19.06
N THR A 63 -9.78 3.68 18.64
CA THR A 63 -8.41 4.07 18.96
C THR A 63 -7.96 5.27 18.13
N LEU A 64 -6.83 5.89 18.51
CA LEU A 64 -6.29 7.04 17.79
C LEU A 64 -6.00 6.72 16.31
N ASP A 65 -6.51 7.57 15.43
CA ASP A 65 -6.47 7.40 13.97
C ASP A 65 -5.10 7.79 13.40
N PRO A 66 -4.30 6.84 12.89
CA PRO A 66 -2.99 7.12 12.30
C PRO A 66 -3.06 7.66 10.86
N LEU A 67 -4.24 7.66 10.25
CA LEU A 67 -4.45 7.91 8.81
C LEU A 67 -5.70 8.79 8.57
N PRO A 68 -5.85 9.94 9.25
CA PRO A 68 -7.10 10.70 9.26
C PRO A 68 -7.59 11.11 7.88
N ALA A 69 -6.68 11.43 6.94
CA ALA A 69 -7.05 11.77 5.57
C ALA A 69 -7.63 10.58 4.79
N PHE A 70 -7.05 9.38 4.95
CA PHE A 70 -7.58 8.17 4.32
C PHE A 70 -8.89 7.75 4.99
N THR A 71 -8.96 7.82 6.32
CA THR A 71 -10.19 7.57 7.08
C THR A 71 -11.33 8.48 6.63
N PHE A 72 -11.05 9.78 6.43
CA PHE A 72 -12.02 10.74 5.91
C PHE A 72 -12.46 10.39 4.47
N LEU A 73 -11.52 10.00 3.59
CA LEU A 73 -11.86 9.56 2.24
C LEU A 73 -12.80 8.35 2.25
N VAL A 74 -12.53 7.36 3.11
CA VAL A 74 -13.39 6.17 3.27
C VAL A 74 -14.76 6.60 3.80
N GLN A 75 -14.81 7.43 4.84
CA GLN A 75 -16.05 7.91 5.44
C GLN A 75 -16.93 8.61 4.40
N ILE A 76 -16.40 9.61 3.69
CA ILE A 76 -17.15 10.38 2.68
C ILE A 76 -17.61 9.47 1.54
N THR A 77 -16.73 8.58 1.06
CA THR A 77 -17.08 7.68 -0.04
C THR A 77 -18.19 6.73 0.37
N TYR A 78 -18.13 6.13 1.56
CA TYR A 78 -19.15 5.21 2.04
C TYR A 78 -20.48 5.91 2.38
N THR A 79 -20.42 7.15 2.86
CA THR A 79 -21.62 7.91 3.26
C THR A 79 -22.39 8.44 2.04
N TYR A 80 -21.69 8.94 1.02
CA TYR A 80 -22.29 9.71 -0.07
C TYR A 80 -22.18 9.06 -1.45
N LEU A 81 -21.33 8.04 -1.61
CA LEU A 81 -21.07 7.38 -2.89
C LEU A 81 -21.23 5.85 -2.74
N HIS A 82 -21.15 5.15 -3.87
CA HIS A 82 -21.08 3.70 -3.88
C HIS A 82 -19.63 3.22 -3.60
N GLU A 83 -19.45 2.11 -2.90
CA GLU A 83 -18.11 1.56 -2.58
C GLU A 83 -17.24 1.27 -3.81
N ASN A 84 -17.86 1.06 -4.97
CA ASN A 84 -17.17 0.91 -6.25
C ASN A 84 -16.29 2.11 -6.63
N PHE A 85 -16.51 3.29 -6.03
CA PHE A 85 -15.61 4.43 -6.19
C PHE A 85 -14.19 4.16 -5.68
N PHE A 86 -13.99 3.22 -4.76
CA PHE A 86 -12.64 2.80 -4.35
C PHE A 86 -11.85 2.17 -5.51
N TYR A 87 -12.49 1.35 -6.36
CA TYR A 87 -11.85 0.85 -7.58
C TYR A 87 -11.56 1.99 -8.57
N PHE A 88 -12.46 2.97 -8.67
CA PHE A 88 -12.25 4.14 -9.51
C PHE A 88 -11.05 4.99 -9.05
N TYR A 89 -10.92 5.25 -7.74
CA TYR A 89 -9.75 5.94 -7.18
C TYR A 89 -8.47 5.18 -7.51
N TYR A 90 -8.51 3.85 -7.46
CA TYR A 90 -7.33 3.06 -7.75
C TYR A 90 -6.94 3.08 -9.24
N ILE A 91 -7.92 3.06 -10.14
CA ILE A 91 -7.72 3.30 -11.58
C ILE A 91 -7.02 4.65 -11.84
N LEU A 92 -7.41 5.71 -11.11
CA LEU A 92 -6.74 7.01 -11.21
C LEU A 92 -5.28 6.94 -10.73
N ILE A 93 -5.01 6.24 -9.63
CA ILE A 93 -3.64 6.02 -9.12
C ILE A 93 -2.79 5.27 -10.15
N PHE A 94 -3.31 4.20 -10.75
CA PHE A 94 -2.63 3.50 -11.86
C PHE A 94 -2.31 4.43 -13.02
N GLY A 95 -3.27 5.28 -13.40
CA GLY A 95 -3.09 6.28 -14.44
C GLY A 95 -1.95 7.25 -14.12
N ILE A 96 -1.90 7.78 -12.90
CA ILE A 96 -0.84 8.69 -12.44
C ILE A 96 0.52 7.99 -12.47
N TYR A 97 0.58 6.72 -12.04
CA TYR A 97 1.81 5.93 -12.05
C TYR A 97 2.37 5.79 -13.47
N ILE A 98 1.58 5.25 -14.39
CA ILE A 98 2.01 5.02 -15.78
C ILE A 98 2.32 6.34 -16.49
N TYR A 99 1.47 7.35 -16.32
CA TYR A 99 1.72 8.68 -16.87
C TYR A 99 3.07 9.26 -16.41
N SER A 100 3.39 9.11 -15.12
CA SER A 100 4.64 9.58 -14.55
C SER A 100 5.84 8.79 -15.07
N ILE A 101 5.77 7.46 -15.11
CA ILE A 101 6.85 6.60 -15.63
C ILE A 101 7.12 6.87 -17.11
N LEU A 102 6.09 6.89 -17.95
CA LEU A 102 6.21 7.24 -19.38
C LEU A 102 6.80 8.64 -19.54
N GLY A 103 6.38 9.58 -18.70
CA GLY A 103 6.87 10.94 -18.66
C GLY A 103 8.36 11.04 -18.33
N ILE A 104 8.81 10.36 -17.27
CA ILE A 104 10.23 10.32 -16.85
C ILE A 104 11.06 9.68 -17.97
N ALA A 105 10.66 8.52 -18.47
CA ALA A 105 11.37 7.84 -19.56
C ALA A 105 11.45 8.69 -20.83
N SER A 106 10.41 9.49 -21.13
CA SER A 106 10.39 10.41 -22.27
C SER A 106 11.40 11.55 -22.10
N ILE A 107 11.57 12.08 -20.89
CA ILE A 107 12.55 13.13 -20.60
C ILE A 107 13.98 12.59 -20.73
N ILE A 108 14.23 11.39 -20.20
CA ILE A 108 15.59 10.84 -20.09
C ILE A 108 16.04 10.14 -21.37
N PHE A 109 15.22 9.23 -21.92
CA PHE A 109 15.58 8.34 -23.03
C PHE A 109 14.83 8.64 -24.33
N LYS A 110 14.05 9.73 -24.37
CA LYS A 110 13.33 10.20 -25.55
C LYS A 110 12.51 9.07 -26.19
N ILE A 111 11.76 8.33 -25.37
CA ILE A 111 10.90 7.23 -25.85
C ILE A 111 9.70 7.72 -26.69
N ASN A 112 9.33 8.98 -26.53
CA ASN A 112 8.21 9.63 -27.22
C ASN A 112 8.59 10.23 -28.60
N THR A 113 9.80 9.98 -29.10
CA THR A 113 10.21 10.46 -30.44
C THR A 113 9.47 9.77 -31.57
N SER A 114 8.94 8.57 -31.34
CA SER A 114 8.02 7.90 -32.26
C SER A 114 6.90 7.20 -31.51
N ARG A 115 5.73 7.11 -32.15
CA ARG A 115 4.56 6.41 -31.60
C ARG A 115 4.89 4.94 -31.31
N LEU A 116 5.56 4.25 -32.23
CA LEU A 116 5.93 2.85 -32.07
C LEU A 116 6.87 2.64 -30.86
N LYS A 117 7.89 3.50 -30.68
CA LYS A 117 8.80 3.42 -29.52
C LYS A 117 8.07 3.57 -28.19
N LEU A 118 7.12 4.52 -28.13
CA LEU A 118 6.28 4.73 -26.95
C LEU A 118 5.37 3.53 -26.68
N LEU A 119 4.72 2.97 -27.72
CA LEU A 119 3.84 1.81 -27.60
C LEU A 119 4.58 0.56 -27.17
N ILE A 120 5.77 0.28 -27.74
CA ILE A 120 6.60 -0.87 -27.35
C ILE A 120 7.02 -0.74 -25.89
N TYR A 121 7.43 0.46 -25.47
CA TYR A 121 7.78 0.68 -24.07
C TYR A 121 6.57 0.50 -23.15
N PHE A 122 5.39 0.99 -23.54
CA PHE A 122 4.18 0.79 -22.76
C PHE A 122 3.77 -0.69 -22.66
N LEU A 123 3.87 -1.45 -23.76
CA LEU A 123 3.68 -2.91 -23.74
C LEU A 123 4.67 -3.59 -22.79
N LEU A 124 5.95 -3.16 -22.78
CA LEU A 124 6.93 -3.70 -21.87
C LEU A 124 6.61 -3.38 -20.40
N LEU A 125 6.04 -2.21 -20.11
CA LEU A 125 5.53 -1.91 -18.76
C LEU A 125 4.39 -2.84 -18.37
N LEU A 126 3.44 -3.11 -19.28
CA LEU A 126 2.38 -4.10 -19.03
C LEU A 126 2.96 -5.48 -18.76
N THR A 127 3.94 -5.91 -19.56
CA THR A 127 4.62 -7.19 -19.34
C THR A 127 5.28 -7.28 -17.97
N ILE A 128 6.03 -6.25 -17.56
CA ILE A 128 6.76 -6.25 -16.28
C ILE A 128 5.79 -6.32 -15.08
N HIS A 129 4.66 -5.62 -15.15
CA HIS A 129 3.76 -5.49 -14.00
C HIS A 129 2.64 -6.54 -13.99
N CYS A 130 2.18 -7.00 -15.15
CA CYS A 130 0.98 -7.84 -15.27
C CYS A 130 1.32 -9.31 -15.58
N LEU A 131 2.47 -9.58 -16.21
CA LEU A 131 2.82 -10.96 -16.59
C LEU A 131 3.43 -11.70 -15.39
N GLN A 132 2.68 -12.65 -14.85
CA GLN A 132 3.05 -13.42 -13.68
C GLN A 132 4.06 -14.55 -13.99
N ILE A 133 5.29 -14.19 -14.35
CA ILE A 133 6.39 -15.16 -14.50
C ILE A 133 7.01 -15.45 -13.14
N ARG A 134 7.27 -16.74 -12.88
CA ARG A 134 8.00 -17.21 -11.71
C ARG A 134 9.26 -17.95 -12.15
N ILE A 135 10.42 -17.49 -11.69
CA ILE A 135 11.72 -18.12 -11.93
C ILE A 135 12.26 -18.54 -10.56
N PHE A 136 12.15 -19.83 -10.23
CA PHE A 136 12.34 -20.32 -8.86
C PHE A 136 11.43 -19.56 -7.86
N ASP A 137 11.98 -18.98 -6.80
CA ASP A 137 11.21 -18.17 -5.85
C ASP A 137 10.98 -16.74 -6.32
N PHE A 138 11.62 -16.31 -7.41
CA PHE A 138 11.50 -14.96 -7.93
C PHE A 138 10.23 -14.78 -8.77
N LYS A 139 9.22 -14.12 -8.19
CA LYS A 139 8.04 -13.61 -8.88
C LYS A 139 8.36 -12.28 -9.58
N THR A 140 8.50 -12.27 -10.91
CA THR A 140 8.88 -11.06 -11.68
C THR A 140 7.89 -9.93 -11.47
N HIS A 141 6.60 -10.26 -11.56
CA HIS A 141 5.49 -9.34 -11.37
C HIS A 141 5.38 -8.80 -9.95
N VAL A 142 6.16 -9.28 -8.96
CA VAL A 142 6.22 -8.74 -7.60
C VAL A 142 7.57 -8.06 -7.37
N HIS A 143 8.66 -8.80 -7.49
CA HIS A 143 9.97 -8.33 -7.04
C HIS A 143 10.62 -7.30 -7.97
N LEU A 144 10.17 -7.15 -9.22
CA LEU A 144 10.64 -6.07 -10.10
C LEU A 144 9.92 -4.74 -9.88
N HIS A 145 8.88 -4.69 -9.05
CA HIS A 145 8.12 -3.46 -8.79
C HIS A 145 7.87 -3.18 -7.30
N TYR A 146 7.95 -4.19 -6.42
CA TYR A 146 8.03 -3.99 -4.98
C TYR A 146 9.46 -3.60 -4.59
N GLY A 147 9.58 -2.88 -3.50
CA GLY A 147 10.82 -2.61 -2.80
C GLY A 147 11.25 -3.75 -1.89
N LEU A 148 12.36 -3.53 -1.20
CA LEU A 148 12.89 -4.41 -0.15
C LEU A 148 11.88 -4.55 0.99
N ALA A 149 11.92 -5.70 1.67
CA ALA A 149 11.07 -6.00 2.82
C ALA A 149 9.57 -5.86 2.50
N GLU A 150 9.18 -6.27 1.28
CA GLU A 150 7.81 -6.22 0.73
C GLU A 150 7.16 -4.82 0.79
N GLN A 151 7.96 -3.76 0.77
CA GLN A 151 7.43 -2.39 0.75
C GLN A 151 7.02 -2.02 -0.68
N TYR A 152 5.81 -1.49 -0.89
CA TYR A 152 5.34 -1.12 -2.22
C TYR A 152 4.47 0.14 -2.21
N ILE A 153 4.33 0.73 -3.39
CA ILE A 153 3.42 1.87 -3.66
C ILE A 153 2.29 1.49 -4.64
N LEU A 154 2.34 0.29 -5.21
CA LEU A 154 1.30 -0.34 -6.00
C LEU A 154 1.27 -1.81 -5.58
N GLY A 155 0.08 -2.36 -5.40
CA GLY A 155 -0.15 -3.77 -5.09
C GLY A 155 -1.55 -4.19 -5.54
N ASP A 156 -2.07 -5.30 -5.03
CA ASP A 156 -3.30 -5.85 -5.61
C ASP A 156 -4.58 -5.06 -5.26
N TYR A 157 -4.55 -4.14 -4.29
CA TYR A 157 -5.76 -3.43 -3.83
C TYR A 157 -5.50 -1.99 -3.35
N PHE A 158 -6.59 -1.20 -3.30
CA PHE A 158 -6.57 0.21 -2.89
C PHE A 158 -6.35 0.37 -1.38
N GLN A 159 -5.31 1.08 -0.98
CA GLN A 159 -4.98 1.32 0.43
C GLN A 159 -4.07 2.55 0.59
N PRO A 160 -3.79 3.05 1.81
CA PRO A 160 -3.02 4.27 2.03
C PRO A 160 -1.66 4.31 1.30
N CYS A 161 -0.89 3.22 1.28
CA CYS A 161 0.42 3.20 0.62
C CYS A 161 0.33 3.42 -0.90
N THR A 162 -0.82 3.21 -1.53
CA THR A 162 -0.98 3.44 -2.97
C THR A 162 -0.84 4.92 -3.37
N PHE A 163 -1.05 5.84 -2.42
CA PHE A 163 -0.75 7.27 -2.61
C PHE A 163 0.75 7.56 -2.74
N GLY A 164 1.62 6.58 -2.46
CA GLY A 164 3.05 6.63 -2.74
C GLY A 164 3.37 6.81 -4.23
N VAL A 165 2.44 6.50 -5.14
CA VAL A 165 2.56 6.84 -6.57
C VAL A 165 2.79 8.35 -6.80
N LEU A 166 2.26 9.21 -5.92
CA LEU A 166 2.49 10.65 -5.99
C LEU A 166 3.96 11.04 -5.76
N ILE A 167 4.77 10.18 -5.15
CA ILE A 167 6.23 10.35 -5.06
C ILE A 167 6.85 10.27 -6.46
N ILE A 168 6.42 9.30 -7.28
CA ILE A 168 6.89 9.18 -8.67
C ILE A 168 6.40 10.36 -9.51
N PHE A 169 5.14 10.77 -9.32
CA PHE A 169 4.62 11.97 -9.96
C PHE A 169 5.39 13.23 -9.55
N SER A 170 5.80 13.35 -8.29
CA SER A 170 6.64 14.44 -7.81
C SER A 170 7.97 14.48 -8.57
N ILE A 171 8.65 13.34 -8.71
CA ILE A 171 9.90 13.24 -9.47
C ILE A 171 9.68 13.68 -10.93
N TYR A 172 8.60 13.20 -11.56
CA TYR A 172 8.23 13.61 -12.91
C TYR A 172 7.99 15.12 -13.02
N ALA A 173 7.19 15.70 -12.12
CA ALA A 173 6.87 17.12 -12.09
C ALA A 173 8.13 17.98 -11.90
N PHE A 174 9.04 17.56 -11.02
CA PHE A 174 10.32 18.23 -10.80
C PHE A 174 11.20 18.20 -12.06
N LEU A 175 11.31 17.05 -12.73
CA LEU A 175 12.03 16.93 -14.00
C LEU A 175 11.43 17.81 -15.11
N ARG A 176 10.12 18.07 -15.06
CA ARG A 176 9.40 19.02 -15.93
C ARG A 176 9.55 20.49 -15.50
N LYS A 177 10.47 20.79 -14.56
CA LYS A 177 10.70 22.13 -13.99
C LYS A 177 9.47 22.72 -13.28
N LYS A 178 8.60 21.88 -12.71
CA LYS A 178 7.45 22.29 -11.89
C LYS A 178 7.67 21.91 -10.41
N PRO A 179 8.61 22.56 -9.69
CA PRO A 179 9.01 22.13 -8.35
C PRO A 179 7.90 22.30 -7.30
N PHE A 180 7.03 23.30 -7.43
CA PHE A 180 5.92 23.50 -6.49
C PHE A 180 4.84 22.42 -6.61
N LEU A 181 4.55 21.97 -7.83
CA LEU A 181 3.68 20.82 -8.07
C LEU A 181 4.31 19.52 -7.53
N ALA A 182 5.64 19.40 -7.62
CA ALA A 182 6.37 18.26 -7.08
C ALA A 182 6.20 18.17 -5.55
N VAL A 183 6.49 19.25 -4.82
CA VAL A 183 6.36 19.24 -3.35
C VAL A 183 4.90 19.18 -2.87
N LEU A 184 3.94 19.69 -3.65
CA LEU A 184 2.51 19.46 -3.39
C LEU A 184 2.19 17.96 -3.44
N ALA A 185 2.67 17.25 -4.47
CA ALA A 185 2.45 15.81 -4.60
C ALA A 185 3.10 15.02 -3.44
N LEU A 186 4.29 15.41 -2.98
CA LEU A 186 4.92 14.83 -1.78
C LEU A 186 4.09 15.08 -0.51
N GLY A 187 3.57 16.29 -0.35
CA GLY A 187 2.69 16.65 0.78
C GLY A 187 1.42 15.82 0.81
N ILE A 188 0.76 15.64 -0.34
CA ILE A 188 -0.43 14.78 -0.46
C ILE A 188 -0.06 13.32 -0.16
N ALA A 189 1.04 12.80 -0.71
CA ALA A 189 1.50 11.43 -0.43
C ALA A 189 1.69 11.19 1.07
N ALA A 190 2.40 12.10 1.75
CA ALA A 190 2.65 12.01 3.19
C ALA A 190 1.37 12.22 4.02
N THR A 191 0.40 13.00 3.54
CA THR A 191 -0.88 13.20 4.23
C THR A 191 -1.72 11.93 4.25
N PHE A 192 -1.79 11.21 3.12
CA PHE A 192 -2.51 9.94 3.04
C PHE A 192 -1.76 8.78 3.69
N HIS A 193 -0.42 8.81 3.71
CA HIS A 193 0.39 7.83 4.39
C HIS A 193 1.61 8.49 5.07
N PRO A 194 1.54 8.78 6.39
CA PRO A 194 2.59 9.54 7.11
C PRO A 194 3.98 8.90 7.09
N THR A 195 4.06 7.60 6.82
CA THR A 195 5.34 6.88 6.62
C THR A 195 6.14 7.39 5.43
N TYR A 196 5.54 8.18 4.53
CA TYR A 196 6.24 8.85 3.43
C TYR A 196 6.87 10.19 3.81
N LEU A 197 6.70 10.68 5.05
CA LEU A 197 7.38 11.90 5.52
C LEU A 197 8.91 11.86 5.32
N PRO A 198 9.65 10.77 5.66
CA PRO A 198 11.07 10.67 5.36
C PRO A 198 11.37 10.72 3.85
N SER A 199 10.55 10.06 3.03
CA SER A 199 10.71 10.10 1.56
C SER A 199 10.50 11.52 1.01
N ALA A 200 9.48 12.23 1.51
CA ALA A 200 9.18 13.61 1.15
C ALA A 200 10.33 14.55 1.56
N ALA A 201 10.90 14.37 2.75
CA ALA A 201 12.04 15.16 3.22
C ALA A 201 13.28 14.93 2.34
N LEU A 202 13.65 13.67 2.06
CA LEU A 202 14.82 13.33 1.24
C LEU A 202 14.69 13.86 -0.19
N LEU A 203 13.52 13.71 -0.82
CA LEU A 203 13.29 14.22 -2.17
C LEU A 203 13.22 15.75 -2.22
N THR A 204 12.60 16.38 -1.22
CA THR A 204 12.62 17.84 -1.11
C THR A 204 14.05 18.34 -1.02
N LEU A 205 14.88 17.76 -0.15
CA LEU A 205 16.29 18.13 -0.03
C LEU A 205 17.05 17.92 -1.35
N ALA A 206 16.81 16.81 -2.06
CA ALA A 206 17.38 16.60 -3.38
C ALA A 206 16.96 17.70 -4.38
N TYR A 207 15.70 18.13 -4.34
CA TYR A 207 15.19 19.22 -5.18
C TYR A 207 15.82 20.56 -4.83
N LEU A 208 15.97 20.88 -3.54
CA LEU A 208 16.65 22.09 -3.06
C LEU A 208 18.07 22.20 -3.59
N ILE A 209 18.85 21.13 -3.42
CA ILE A 209 20.25 21.05 -3.84
C ILE A 209 20.34 21.19 -5.37
N LEU A 210 19.50 20.46 -6.11
CA LEU A 210 19.51 20.51 -7.57
C LEU A 210 19.04 21.86 -8.11
N THR A 211 18.06 22.51 -7.50
CA THR A 211 17.61 23.84 -7.91
C THR A 211 18.71 24.86 -7.68
N TYR A 212 19.35 24.84 -6.50
CA TYR A 212 20.47 25.72 -6.21
C TYR A 212 21.64 25.51 -7.18
N LYS A 213 22.10 24.26 -7.34
CA LYS A 213 23.26 23.94 -8.19
C LYS A 213 23.04 24.25 -9.68
N ASN A 214 21.83 24.02 -10.20
CA ASN A 214 21.57 24.18 -11.64
C ASN A 214 21.11 25.59 -12.04
N GLU A 215 20.45 26.32 -11.13
CA GLU A 215 19.89 27.65 -11.43
C GLU A 215 20.62 28.79 -10.71
N ASN A 216 21.55 28.47 -9.80
CA ASN A 216 22.20 29.43 -8.90
C ASN A 216 21.21 30.34 -8.15
N ASN A 217 20.03 29.81 -7.83
CA ASN A 217 18.92 30.59 -7.27
C ASN A 217 18.56 30.10 -5.86
N LEU A 218 19.23 30.67 -4.87
CA LEU A 218 19.01 30.33 -3.45
C LEU A 218 17.58 30.66 -3.00
N LYS A 219 17.02 31.81 -3.43
CA LYS A 219 15.66 32.23 -3.06
C LYS A 219 14.63 31.20 -3.51
N LYS A 220 14.70 30.76 -4.76
CA LYS A 220 13.80 29.74 -5.30
C LYS A 220 13.99 28.39 -4.61
N SER A 221 15.24 28.00 -4.33
CA SER A 221 15.52 26.79 -3.56
C SER A 221 14.84 26.85 -2.19
N LEU A 222 15.13 27.87 -1.38
CA LEU A 222 14.50 28.05 -0.06
C LEU A 222 12.98 28.10 -0.13
N LEU A 223 12.41 28.76 -1.14
CA LEU A 223 10.96 28.81 -1.33
C LEU A 223 10.35 27.42 -1.57
N ILE A 224 11.01 26.54 -2.32
CA ILE A 224 10.57 25.14 -2.48
C ILE A 224 10.52 24.44 -1.11
N GLY A 225 11.52 24.69 -0.27
CA GLY A 225 11.61 24.12 1.08
C GLY A 225 10.49 24.60 1.99
N VAL A 226 10.24 25.92 2.01
CA VAL A 226 9.15 26.53 2.77
C VAL A 226 7.79 26.00 2.31
N VAL A 227 7.55 25.94 1.00
CA VAL A 227 6.28 25.42 0.46
C VAL A 227 6.10 23.93 0.77
N SER A 228 7.17 23.12 0.66
CA SER A 228 7.14 21.71 1.06
C SER A 228 6.79 21.56 2.53
N PHE A 229 7.44 22.34 3.40
CA PHE A 229 7.17 22.36 4.83
C PHE A 229 5.71 22.71 5.14
N ILE A 230 5.16 23.74 4.50
CA ILE A 230 3.74 24.12 4.65
C ILE A 230 2.81 22.96 4.30
N PHE A 231 3.08 22.22 3.22
CA PHE A 231 2.22 21.10 2.82
C PHE A 231 2.30 19.89 3.77
N VAL A 232 3.45 19.61 4.36
CA VAL A 232 3.59 18.51 5.34
C VAL A 232 3.27 18.92 6.76
N LEU A 233 3.23 20.22 7.07
CA LEU A 233 3.03 20.73 8.44
C LEU A 233 1.77 20.15 9.10
N PRO A 234 0.58 20.08 8.48
CA PRO A 234 -0.60 19.53 9.12
C PRO A 234 -0.42 18.06 9.55
N VAL A 235 0.16 17.22 8.68
CA VAL A 235 0.36 15.80 9.01
C VAL A 235 1.49 15.62 10.02
N VAL A 236 2.58 16.39 9.94
CA VAL A 236 3.65 16.37 10.95
C VAL A 236 3.08 16.78 12.32
N SER A 237 2.37 17.90 12.40
CA SER A 237 1.76 18.37 13.64
C SER A 237 0.78 17.36 14.23
N TYR A 238 -0.12 16.79 13.40
CA TYR A 238 -1.05 15.77 13.85
C TYR A 238 -0.32 14.54 14.40
N MET A 239 0.66 14.00 13.66
CA MET A 239 1.39 12.81 14.10
C MET A 239 2.19 13.06 15.39
N THR A 240 2.86 14.22 15.49
CA THR A 240 3.65 14.57 16.68
C THR A 240 2.79 14.83 17.92
N ILE A 241 1.63 15.47 17.76
CA ILE A 241 0.75 15.79 18.89
C ILE A 241 -0.02 14.55 19.34
N THR A 242 -0.67 13.85 18.40
CA THR A 242 -1.57 12.71 18.69
C THR A 242 -0.80 11.47 19.14
N PHE A 243 0.34 11.17 18.52
CA PHE A 243 1.15 9.97 18.81
C PHE A 243 2.41 10.27 19.62
N ARG A 244 2.43 11.39 20.34
CA ARG A 244 3.51 11.68 21.30
C ARG A 244 3.67 10.49 22.26
N PRO A 245 4.89 10.00 22.55
CA PRO A 245 5.11 9.01 23.59
C PRO A 245 4.49 9.41 24.93
N THR A 246 3.78 8.48 25.57
CA THR A 246 3.22 8.65 26.92
C THR A 246 4.34 8.65 27.96
N SER A 247 5.25 7.69 27.86
CA SER A 247 6.53 7.68 28.56
C SER A 247 7.59 6.99 27.71
N PRO A 248 8.90 7.23 27.94
CA PRO A 248 9.96 6.52 27.23
C PRO A 248 9.85 4.99 27.35
N GLU A 249 9.46 4.48 28.51
CA GLU A 249 9.37 3.04 28.80
C GLU A 249 8.22 2.39 28.01
N LEU A 250 7.01 2.98 28.07
CA LEU A 250 5.85 2.47 27.34
C LEU A 250 6.08 2.50 25.83
N PHE A 251 6.76 3.55 25.35
CA PHE A 251 7.10 3.66 23.94
C PHE A 251 8.06 2.56 23.49
N GLN A 252 9.11 2.26 24.26
CA GLN A 252 10.03 1.16 23.95
C GLN A 252 9.35 -0.21 23.92
N ILE A 253 8.43 -0.46 24.87
CA ILE A 253 7.63 -1.69 24.90
C ILE A 253 6.76 -1.77 23.63
N SER A 254 6.05 -0.70 23.31
CA SER A 254 5.21 -0.61 22.11
C SER A 254 6.01 -0.85 20.83
N GLU A 255 7.17 -0.21 20.67
CA GLU A 255 8.03 -0.40 19.50
C GLU A 255 8.46 -1.87 19.38
N SER A 256 8.90 -2.49 20.48
CA SER A 256 9.27 -3.91 20.53
C SER A 256 8.12 -4.82 20.07
N LEU A 257 6.90 -4.59 20.56
CA LEU A 257 5.73 -5.38 20.18
C LEU A 257 5.41 -5.24 18.68
N LEU A 258 5.51 -4.02 18.13
CA LEU A 258 5.20 -3.76 16.73
C LEU A 258 6.24 -4.35 15.77
N VAL A 259 7.53 -4.21 16.05
CA VAL A 259 8.58 -4.73 15.15
C VAL A 259 8.61 -6.26 15.13
N ASN A 260 8.41 -6.91 16.29
CA ASN A 260 8.37 -8.36 16.41
C ASN A 260 7.12 -8.98 15.78
N ARG A 261 6.05 -8.22 15.61
CA ARG A 261 4.85 -8.65 14.88
C ARG A 261 5.10 -8.78 13.37
N ILE A 262 5.96 -7.96 12.81
CA ILE A 262 6.27 -7.90 11.37
C ILE A 262 7.78 -7.97 11.13
N PRO A 263 8.42 -9.10 11.50
CA PRO A 263 9.87 -9.21 11.49
C PRO A 263 10.44 -9.13 10.06
N HIS A 264 9.74 -9.70 9.07
CA HIS A 264 10.07 -9.62 7.64
C HIS A 264 10.01 -8.20 7.05
N HIS A 265 9.37 -7.24 7.73
CA HIS A 265 9.40 -5.83 7.32
C HIS A 265 10.45 -5.01 8.10
N SER A 266 10.80 -5.45 9.31
CA SER A 266 11.49 -4.64 10.33
C SER A 266 12.97 -4.99 10.50
N PHE A 267 13.37 -6.22 10.20
CA PHE A 267 14.70 -6.75 10.53
C PHE A 267 15.50 -7.12 9.26
N PRO A 268 16.61 -6.41 8.97
CA PRO A 268 17.45 -6.69 7.79
C PRO A 268 18.01 -8.10 7.72
N ASP A 269 18.37 -8.69 8.84
CA ASP A 269 18.82 -10.08 8.96
C ASP A 269 17.78 -11.10 8.50
N ILE A 270 16.50 -10.72 8.45
CA ILE A 270 15.41 -11.55 7.92
C ILE A 270 15.19 -11.24 6.45
N TRP A 271 14.87 -10.00 6.09
CA TRP A 271 14.49 -9.70 4.70
C TRP A 271 15.66 -9.69 3.71
N LEU A 272 16.93 -9.62 4.16
CA LEU A 272 18.09 -9.81 3.27
C LEU A 272 18.29 -11.27 2.87
N THR A 273 17.71 -12.22 3.60
CA THR A 273 17.80 -13.65 3.25
C THR A 273 16.93 -14.01 2.05
N GLU A 274 15.94 -13.18 1.73
CA GLU A 274 15.09 -13.35 0.56
C GLU A 274 15.90 -13.15 -0.74
N PRO A 275 15.93 -14.12 -1.67
CA PRO A 275 16.68 -14.01 -2.92
C PRO A 275 16.33 -12.75 -3.74
N ALA A 276 15.09 -12.29 -3.61
CA ALA A 276 14.60 -11.08 -4.25
C ALA A 276 15.35 -9.80 -3.81
N ALA A 277 15.82 -9.73 -2.55
CA ALA A 277 16.45 -8.54 -2.01
C ALA A 277 17.73 -8.17 -2.77
N THR A 278 18.58 -9.16 -3.05
CA THR A 278 19.82 -8.97 -3.83
C THR A 278 19.52 -8.45 -5.24
N ILE A 279 18.52 -9.02 -5.90
CA ILE A 279 18.11 -8.61 -7.24
C ILE A 279 17.57 -7.17 -7.23
N GLN A 280 16.75 -6.81 -6.26
CA GLN A 280 16.21 -5.46 -6.11
C GLN A 280 17.33 -4.42 -5.90
N ILE A 281 18.33 -4.73 -5.07
CA ILE A 281 19.51 -3.87 -4.87
C ILE A 281 20.29 -3.72 -6.18
N LEU A 282 20.54 -4.82 -6.90
CA LEU A 282 21.24 -4.79 -8.19
C LEU A 282 20.49 -3.98 -9.24
N VAL A 283 19.16 -4.12 -9.32
CA VAL A 283 18.30 -3.33 -10.22
C VAL A 283 18.47 -1.84 -9.94
N VAL A 284 18.45 -1.42 -8.68
CA VAL A 284 18.66 0.00 -8.31
C VAL A 284 20.09 0.44 -8.66
N ALA A 285 21.11 -0.36 -8.35
CA ALA A 285 22.51 -0.04 -8.65
C ALA A 285 22.77 0.09 -10.17
N ILE A 286 22.23 -0.82 -10.98
CA ILE A 286 22.33 -0.76 -12.44
C ILE A 286 21.64 0.50 -12.98
N ALA A 287 20.44 0.81 -12.50
CA ALA A 287 19.74 2.02 -12.92
C ALA A 287 20.53 3.29 -12.55
N LEU A 288 21.10 3.37 -11.35
CA LEU A 288 21.95 4.49 -10.94
C LEU A 288 23.17 4.63 -11.85
N TYR A 289 23.83 3.52 -12.20
CA TYR A 289 24.94 3.53 -13.15
C TYR A 289 24.51 4.06 -14.53
N LEU A 290 23.41 3.57 -15.09
CA LEU A 290 22.89 4.03 -16.39
C LEU A 290 22.50 5.51 -16.36
N LEU A 291 21.95 5.97 -15.23
CA LEU A 291 21.45 7.33 -15.05
C LEU A 291 22.54 8.34 -14.65
N ARG A 292 23.78 7.94 -14.36
CA ARG A 292 24.85 8.77 -13.77
C ARG A 292 25.10 10.15 -14.39
N LYS A 293 24.73 10.34 -15.66
CA LYS A 293 24.87 11.63 -16.39
C LYS A 293 23.59 12.48 -16.40
N ASN A 294 22.51 12.02 -15.78
CA ASN A 294 21.19 12.64 -15.79
C ASN A 294 20.84 13.25 -14.43
N ARG A 295 19.94 14.26 -14.43
CA ARG A 295 19.44 14.86 -13.18
C ARG A 295 18.72 13.86 -12.28
N LEU A 296 18.12 12.82 -12.86
CA LEU A 296 17.45 11.74 -12.12
C LEU A 296 18.42 10.95 -11.25
N PHE A 297 19.71 10.86 -11.60
CA PHE A 297 20.71 10.15 -10.78
C PHE A 297 20.72 10.67 -9.35
N PHE A 298 20.89 11.98 -9.15
CA PHE A 298 20.98 12.54 -7.81
C PHE A 298 19.67 12.36 -7.01
N ILE A 299 18.52 12.44 -7.69
CA ILE A 299 17.19 12.26 -7.09
C ILE A 299 17.02 10.83 -6.55
N LEU A 300 17.56 9.82 -7.23
CA LEU A 300 17.46 8.42 -6.80
C LEU A 300 18.61 7.99 -5.88
N PHE A 301 19.82 8.51 -6.14
CA PHE A 301 21.02 8.20 -5.38
C PHE A 301 20.90 8.66 -3.93
N PHE A 302 20.32 9.85 -3.71
CA PHE A 302 20.25 10.43 -2.37
C PHE A 302 19.38 9.60 -1.39
N PRO A 303 18.13 9.19 -1.75
CA PRO A 303 17.38 8.23 -0.96
C PRO A 303 18.04 6.86 -0.84
N PHE A 304 18.63 6.35 -1.93
CA PHE A 304 19.32 5.05 -1.93
C PHE A 304 20.47 5.03 -0.91
N ALA A 305 21.39 6.01 -0.98
CA ALA A 305 22.52 6.11 -0.07
C ALA A 305 22.07 6.28 1.38
N THR A 306 21.05 7.10 1.63
CA THR A 306 20.48 7.28 2.97
C THR A 306 19.93 5.97 3.52
N ALA A 307 19.15 5.23 2.74
CA ALA A 307 18.62 3.94 3.15
C ALA A 307 19.72 2.92 3.39
N THR A 308 20.74 2.84 2.53
CA THR A 308 21.88 1.94 2.75
C THR A 308 22.61 2.25 4.07
N ILE A 309 22.92 3.51 4.34
CA ILE A 309 23.59 3.93 5.58
C ILE A 309 22.73 3.57 6.79
N LEU A 310 21.44 3.91 6.76
CA LEU A 310 20.54 3.63 7.87
C LEU A 310 20.28 2.12 8.06
N THR A 311 20.25 1.31 7.00
CA THR A 311 20.20 -0.15 7.12
C THR A 311 21.46 -0.70 7.80
N ILE A 312 22.65 -0.21 7.44
CA ILE A 312 23.90 -0.62 8.10
C ILE A 312 23.88 -0.23 9.58
N ILE A 313 23.43 0.98 9.89
CA ILE A 313 23.26 1.43 11.28
C ILE A 313 22.26 0.52 12.02
N GLN A 314 21.16 0.10 11.38
CA GLN A 314 20.20 -0.81 11.98
C GLN A 314 20.82 -2.17 12.32
N ILE A 315 21.61 -2.74 11.39
CA ILE A 315 22.29 -4.03 11.60
C ILE A 315 23.24 -3.96 12.81
N ILE A 316 23.92 -2.83 13.00
CA ILE A 316 24.89 -2.66 14.10
C ILE A 316 24.19 -2.33 15.42
N SER A 317 23.18 -1.46 15.40
CA SER A 317 22.55 -0.91 16.62
C SER A 317 21.38 -1.74 17.16
N VAL A 318 20.75 -2.57 16.31
CA VAL A 318 19.55 -3.36 16.65
C VAL A 318 18.45 -2.51 17.31
N SER A 319 18.31 -1.26 16.84
CA SER A 319 17.35 -0.29 17.41
C SER A 319 15.92 -0.62 16.98
N ASN A 320 15.00 -0.76 17.94
CA ASN A 320 13.58 -0.91 17.64
C ASN A 320 12.99 0.32 16.94
N THR A 321 13.47 1.53 17.29
CA THR A 321 13.03 2.77 16.64
C THR A 321 13.40 2.82 15.17
N LEU A 322 14.63 2.42 14.82
CA LEU A 322 15.07 2.42 13.43
C LEU A 322 14.49 1.23 12.65
N ALA A 323 14.29 0.07 13.29
CA ALA A 323 13.50 -1.03 12.74
C ALA A 323 12.05 -0.59 12.43
N PHE A 324 11.41 0.14 13.33
CA PHE A 324 10.05 0.65 13.15
C PHE A 324 9.96 1.74 12.07
N LEU A 325 10.98 2.60 11.96
CA LEU A 325 11.07 3.62 10.92
C LEU A 325 11.18 2.99 9.52
N THR A 326 11.78 1.80 9.40
CA THR A 326 12.02 1.07 8.15
C THR A 326 12.69 1.93 7.04
N PRO A 327 13.93 2.40 7.22
CA PRO A 327 14.61 3.29 6.26
C PRO A 327 14.64 2.78 4.81
N TRP A 328 14.73 1.45 4.64
CA TRP A 328 14.66 0.78 3.34
C TRP A 328 13.32 0.94 2.62
N ARG A 329 12.26 1.47 3.25
CA ARG A 329 10.96 1.76 2.63
C ARG A 329 11.06 2.66 1.41
N VAL A 330 12.09 3.52 1.29
CA VAL A 330 12.31 4.30 0.06
C VAL A 330 12.50 3.40 -1.18
N SER A 331 12.92 2.15 -0.99
CA SER A 331 13.00 1.17 -2.07
C SER A 331 11.67 0.90 -2.77
N ALA A 332 10.53 1.14 -2.08
CA ALA A 332 9.18 0.98 -2.62
C ALA A 332 8.92 1.85 -3.87
N PHE A 333 9.65 2.96 -4.04
CA PHE A 333 9.64 3.73 -5.29
C PHE A 333 10.95 3.63 -6.07
N LEU A 334 12.10 3.35 -5.42
CA LEU A 334 13.38 3.22 -6.12
C LEU A 334 13.39 2.01 -7.06
N VAL A 335 12.94 0.83 -6.60
CA VAL A 335 12.93 -0.39 -7.41
C VAL A 335 12.04 -0.23 -8.65
N PRO A 336 10.75 0.13 -8.56
CA PRO A 336 9.90 0.25 -9.75
C PRO A 336 10.41 1.31 -10.74
N ILE A 337 10.88 2.47 -10.25
CA ILE A 337 11.50 3.47 -11.15
C ILE A 337 12.74 2.87 -11.84
N SER A 338 13.61 2.19 -11.09
CA SER A 338 14.85 1.61 -11.62
C SER A 338 14.57 0.55 -12.69
N THR A 339 13.65 -0.38 -12.43
CA THR A 339 13.18 -1.37 -13.41
C THR A 339 12.64 -0.70 -14.68
N CYS A 340 11.81 0.34 -14.52
CA CYS A 340 11.24 1.08 -15.64
C CYS A 340 12.31 1.87 -16.42
N MET A 341 13.33 2.41 -15.77
CA MET A 341 14.40 3.16 -16.44
C MET A 341 15.39 2.24 -17.17
N ILE A 342 15.70 1.06 -16.61
CA ILE A 342 16.50 0.04 -17.30
C ILE A 342 15.80 -0.42 -18.57
N SER A 343 14.51 -0.76 -18.49
CA SER A 343 13.72 -1.15 -19.67
C SER A 343 13.61 -0.02 -20.71
N ALA A 344 13.44 1.23 -20.29
CA ALA A 344 13.42 2.38 -21.18
C ALA A 344 14.76 2.57 -21.92
N TYR A 345 15.88 2.40 -21.21
CA TYR A 345 17.22 2.44 -21.78
C TYR A 345 17.40 1.35 -22.84
N ILE A 346 17.01 0.10 -22.54
CA ILE A 346 17.09 -1.02 -23.47
C ILE A 346 16.29 -0.73 -24.74
N VAL A 347 15.04 -0.26 -24.61
CA VAL A 347 14.22 0.13 -25.75
C VAL A 347 14.89 1.25 -26.57
N ALA A 348 15.46 2.26 -25.91
CA ALA A 348 16.17 3.34 -26.61
C ALA A 348 17.38 2.83 -27.42
N VAL A 349 18.22 2.00 -26.82
CA VAL A 349 19.40 1.43 -27.48
C VAL A 349 19.02 0.52 -28.65
N ILE A 350 17.98 -0.32 -28.50
CA ILE A 350 17.49 -1.17 -29.59
C ILE A 350 17.00 -0.31 -30.77
N PHE A 351 16.25 0.76 -30.49
CA PHE A 351 15.75 1.65 -31.54
C PHE A 351 16.87 2.40 -32.26
N GLU A 352 17.92 2.81 -31.55
CA GLU A 352 19.08 3.47 -32.15
C GLU A 352 19.90 2.50 -33.01
N ARG A 353 20.13 1.27 -32.51
CA ARG A 353 20.95 0.26 -33.19
C ARG A 353 20.29 -0.36 -34.41
N TYR A 354 18.97 -0.59 -34.35
CA TYR A 354 18.22 -1.29 -35.40
C TYR A 354 17.21 -0.39 -36.12
N TYR A 355 17.48 0.92 -36.15
CA TYR A 355 16.58 1.92 -36.74
C TYR A 355 16.12 1.58 -38.18
N PRO A 356 17.00 1.16 -39.12
CA PRO A 356 16.58 0.83 -40.48
C PRO A 356 15.62 -0.38 -40.54
N GLN A 357 15.90 -1.43 -39.76
CA GLN A 357 15.06 -2.63 -39.71
C GLN A 357 13.70 -2.34 -39.07
N ILE A 358 13.68 -1.55 -37.99
CA ILE A 358 12.44 -1.14 -37.33
C ILE A 358 11.58 -0.30 -38.27
N LEU A 359 12.17 0.59 -39.07
CA LEU A 359 11.43 1.34 -40.09
C LEU A 359 10.86 0.43 -41.18
N LYS A 360 11.65 -0.55 -41.67
CA LYS A 360 11.18 -1.54 -42.66
C LYS A 360 9.97 -2.32 -42.18
N TYR A 361 9.95 -2.73 -40.91
CA TYR A 361 8.85 -3.53 -40.33
C TYR A 361 7.88 -2.71 -39.46
N LYS A 362 7.90 -1.38 -39.55
CA LYS A 362 7.19 -0.48 -38.63
C LYS A 362 5.72 -0.84 -38.46
N LYS A 363 4.99 -1.03 -39.58
CA LYS A 363 3.54 -1.31 -39.55
C LYS A 363 3.24 -2.65 -38.86
N LEU A 364 4.05 -3.67 -39.14
CA LEU A 364 3.91 -5.00 -38.52
C LEU A 364 4.16 -4.92 -37.01
N LEU A 365 5.22 -4.21 -36.60
CA LEU A 365 5.55 -3.99 -35.19
C LEU A 365 4.47 -3.17 -34.47
N GLU A 366 3.91 -2.13 -35.10
CA GLU A 366 2.81 -1.34 -34.54
C GLU A 366 1.57 -2.21 -34.31
N ILE A 367 1.17 -3.01 -35.31
CA ILE A 367 0.03 -3.94 -35.18
C ILE A 367 0.31 -4.98 -34.10
N GLY A 368 1.46 -5.64 -34.12
CA GLY A 368 1.83 -6.65 -33.11
C GLY A 368 1.84 -6.08 -31.70
N THR A 369 2.31 -4.84 -31.53
CA THR A 369 2.32 -4.16 -30.22
C THR A 369 0.90 -3.85 -29.75
N LEU A 370 0.02 -3.37 -30.62
CA LEU A 370 -1.38 -3.10 -30.29
C LEU A 370 -2.14 -4.38 -29.96
N VAL A 371 -1.89 -5.46 -30.70
CA VAL A 371 -2.44 -6.80 -30.39
C VAL A 371 -1.95 -7.26 -29.01
N GLY A 372 -0.66 -7.11 -28.71
CA GLY A 372 -0.12 -7.44 -27.38
C GLY A 372 -0.81 -6.68 -26.25
N ILE A 373 -0.99 -5.37 -26.39
CA ILE A 373 -1.72 -4.54 -25.40
C ILE A 373 -3.16 -5.03 -25.26
N TYR A 374 -3.83 -5.32 -26.38
CA TYR A 374 -5.21 -5.83 -26.38
C TYR A 374 -5.34 -7.19 -25.67
N LEU A 375 -4.38 -8.09 -25.86
CA LEU A 375 -4.34 -9.39 -25.16
C LEU A 375 -4.18 -9.22 -23.65
N PHE A 376 -3.36 -8.27 -23.18
CA PHE A 376 -3.27 -7.94 -21.75
C PHE A 376 -4.59 -7.42 -21.20
N ILE A 377 -5.33 -6.61 -21.96
CA ILE A 377 -6.67 -6.14 -21.54
C ILE A 377 -7.63 -7.32 -21.43
N LEU A 378 -7.71 -8.18 -22.45
CA LEU A 378 -8.61 -9.34 -22.44
C LEU A 378 -8.28 -10.32 -21.30
N SER A 379 -7.00 -10.61 -21.10
CA SER A 379 -6.54 -11.46 -19.99
C SER A 379 -6.89 -10.84 -18.64
N GLY A 380 -6.67 -9.53 -18.49
CA GLY A 380 -7.00 -8.79 -17.28
C GLY A 380 -8.50 -8.82 -16.96
N VAL A 381 -9.37 -8.65 -17.95
CA VAL A 381 -10.83 -8.79 -17.78
C VAL A 381 -11.20 -10.19 -17.28
N GLY A 382 -10.64 -11.24 -17.88
CA GLY A 382 -10.91 -12.62 -17.47
C GLY A 382 -10.51 -12.88 -16.00
N ILE A 383 -9.29 -12.49 -15.62
CA ILE A 383 -8.78 -12.65 -14.26
C ILE A 383 -9.57 -11.78 -13.26
N GLN A 384 -9.93 -10.56 -13.63
CA GLN A 384 -10.72 -9.67 -12.78
C GLN A 384 -12.11 -10.26 -12.47
N LEU A 385 -12.78 -10.84 -13.47
CA LEU A 385 -14.08 -11.50 -13.28
C LEU A 385 -13.96 -12.72 -12.36
N GLU A 386 -12.89 -13.51 -12.52
CA GLU A 386 -12.61 -14.64 -11.65
C GLU A 386 -12.40 -14.19 -10.19
N LYS A 387 -11.54 -13.19 -9.95
CA LYS A 387 -11.28 -12.63 -8.61
C LYS A 387 -12.56 -12.14 -7.92
N LEU A 388 -13.42 -11.43 -8.66
CA LEU A 388 -14.70 -10.93 -8.13
C LEU A 388 -15.70 -12.05 -7.82
N THR A 389 -15.60 -13.20 -8.49
CA THR A 389 -16.50 -14.35 -8.29
C THR A 389 -16.05 -15.27 -7.16
N ILE A 390 -14.74 -15.53 -7.03
CA ILE A 390 -14.21 -16.47 -6.03
C ILE A 390 -14.39 -15.93 -4.60
N ASN A 391 -14.15 -14.65 -4.37
CA ASN A 391 -14.14 -14.09 -3.01
C ASN A 391 -15.51 -14.12 -2.30
N GLN A 392 -16.61 -14.30 -3.04
CA GLN A 392 -17.93 -14.51 -2.45
C GLN A 392 -18.06 -15.89 -1.76
N LYS A 393 -17.20 -16.87 -2.06
CA LYS A 393 -17.34 -18.25 -1.57
C LYS A 393 -16.54 -18.56 -0.30
N ASP A 394 -15.59 -17.72 0.09
CA ASP A 394 -14.66 -18.00 1.19
C ASP A 394 -15.06 -17.40 2.54
N THR A 395 -16.12 -16.58 2.58
CA THR A 395 -16.62 -15.99 3.83
C THR A 395 -17.27 -17.10 4.69
N PRO A 396 -16.83 -17.31 5.96
CA PRO A 396 -17.45 -18.31 6.83
C PRO A 396 -18.96 -18.05 7.02
N ILE A 397 -19.78 -19.09 6.88
CA ILE A 397 -21.26 -19.00 6.96
C ILE A 397 -21.72 -18.34 8.28
N ILE A 398 -21.06 -18.66 9.40
CA ILE A 398 -21.29 -18.00 10.69
C ILE A 398 -21.20 -16.46 10.64
N MET A 399 -20.40 -15.86 9.76
CA MET A 399 -20.33 -14.41 9.62
C MET A 399 -21.58 -13.84 8.96
N GLU A 400 -22.19 -14.55 8.02
CA GLU A 400 -23.49 -14.15 7.46
C GLU A 400 -24.56 -14.18 8.55
N TYR A 401 -24.57 -15.24 9.35
CA TYR A 401 -25.46 -15.31 10.52
C TYR A 401 -25.26 -14.14 11.48
N VAL A 402 -24.01 -13.81 11.85
CA VAL A 402 -23.70 -12.65 12.70
C VAL A 402 -24.15 -11.35 12.03
N LYS A 403 -23.92 -11.18 10.73
CA LYS A 403 -24.32 -9.98 10.00
C LYS A 403 -25.83 -9.75 10.10
N GLU A 404 -26.62 -10.81 10.04
CA GLU A 404 -28.08 -10.76 10.10
C GLU A 404 -28.64 -10.64 11.52
N ASN A 405 -27.94 -11.20 12.52
CA ASN A 405 -28.47 -11.36 13.88
C ASN A 405 -27.79 -10.48 14.94
N LYS A 406 -26.71 -9.77 14.60
CA LYS A 406 -26.00 -8.88 15.55
C LYS A 406 -26.92 -7.82 16.15
N GLN A 407 -26.72 -7.53 17.43
CA GLN A 407 -27.45 -6.53 18.19
C GLN A 407 -26.51 -5.44 18.71
N ALA A 408 -27.11 -4.31 19.10
CA ALA A 408 -26.37 -3.25 19.76
C ALA A 408 -25.84 -3.76 21.11
N GLY A 409 -24.55 -3.55 21.37
CA GLY A 409 -23.89 -4.03 22.58
C GLY A 409 -23.16 -5.36 22.39
N ASP A 410 -23.32 -6.04 21.26
CA ASP A 410 -22.60 -7.29 21.02
C ASP A 410 -21.09 -7.08 20.85
N ILE A 411 -20.31 -7.92 21.54
CA ILE A 411 -18.86 -7.98 21.45
C ILE A 411 -18.46 -9.44 21.28
N TYR A 412 -17.94 -9.77 20.11
CA TYR A 412 -17.58 -11.15 19.76
C TYR A 412 -16.12 -11.45 20.11
N LEU A 413 -15.88 -12.54 20.84
CA LEU A 413 -14.60 -13.22 20.91
C LEU A 413 -14.48 -14.16 19.70
N VAL A 414 -13.56 -13.84 18.80
CA VAL A 414 -13.32 -14.59 17.56
C VAL A 414 -11.94 -15.24 17.58
N PRO A 415 -11.69 -16.32 16.80
CA PRO A 415 -10.38 -16.96 16.70
C PRO A 415 -9.26 -15.96 16.35
N TYR A 416 -8.55 -15.48 17.37
CA TYR A 416 -7.78 -14.23 17.32
C TYR A 416 -6.66 -14.21 16.26
N ALA A 417 -6.07 -15.37 15.95
CA ALA A 417 -4.99 -15.53 14.98
C ALA A 417 -5.45 -16.17 13.66
N SER A 418 -6.74 -16.46 13.48
CA SER A 418 -7.23 -17.09 12.26
C SER A 418 -7.29 -16.12 11.10
N GLY A 419 -6.65 -16.46 9.98
CA GLY A 419 -6.76 -15.71 8.72
C GLY A 419 -8.21 -15.55 8.23
N LYS A 420 -9.10 -16.51 8.57
CA LYS A 420 -10.52 -16.49 8.21
C LYS A 420 -11.37 -15.50 9.00
N PHE A 421 -10.84 -14.88 10.07
CA PHE A 421 -11.55 -13.91 10.91
C PHE A 421 -10.91 -12.53 10.89
N VAL A 422 -9.99 -12.29 9.96
CA VAL A 422 -9.34 -10.99 9.78
C VAL A 422 -10.36 -9.93 9.34
N ASP A 423 -11.30 -10.34 8.51
CA ASP A 423 -12.32 -9.52 7.87
C ASP A 423 -13.62 -9.37 8.67
N PHE A 424 -13.80 -10.17 9.73
CA PHE A 424 -15.03 -10.28 10.51
C PHE A 424 -15.70 -8.93 10.80
N ARG A 425 -14.94 -7.93 11.25
CA ARG A 425 -15.48 -6.58 11.53
C ARG A 425 -16.18 -6.00 10.31
N ILE A 426 -15.50 -5.95 9.16
CA ILE A 426 -16.05 -5.34 7.95
C ILE A 426 -17.15 -6.22 7.35
N ALA A 427 -16.97 -7.54 7.33
CA ALA A 427 -17.93 -8.48 6.77
C ALA A 427 -19.27 -8.46 7.51
N THR A 428 -19.22 -8.39 8.84
CA THR A 428 -20.41 -8.47 9.70
C THR A 428 -20.95 -7.11 10.13
N GLY A 429 -20.11 -6.09 10.22
CA GLY A 429 -20.42 -4.83 10.90
C GLY A 429 -20.51 -4.96 12.43
N ALA A 430 -19.99 -6.04 13.02
CA ALA A 430 -20.03 -6.30 14.46
C ALA A 430 -18.68 -5.99 15.15
N PRO A 431 -18.69 -5.45 16.38
CA PRO A 431 -17.52 -5.32 17.23
C PRO A 431 -16.89 -6.67 17.58
N ILE A 432 -15.57 -6.73 17.66
CA ILE A 432 -14.87 -7.88 18.25
C ILE A 432 -13.97 -7.44 19.39
N LEU A 433 -13.65 -8.38 20.28
CA LEU A 433 -12.64 -8.14 21.30
C LEU A 433 -11.30 -7.76 20.66
N ILE A 434 -10.76 -8.64 19.81
CA ILE A 434 -9.43 -8.49 19.22
C ILE A 434 -9.17 -9.46 18.06
N ASN A 435 -8.24 -9.10 17.18
CA ASN A 435 -7.56 -10.04 16.28
C ASN A 435 -6.09 -9.63 16.07
N LEU A 436 -5.26 -10.56 15.61
CA LEU A 436 -3.82 -10.38 15.46
C LEU A 436 -3.44 -9.45 14.28
N LYS A 437 -4.29 -9.39 13.24
CA LYS A 437 -3.97 -8.63 12.02
C LYS A 437 -4.08 -7.11 12.23
N SER A 438 -5.08 -6.63 12.97
CA SER A 438 -5.36 -5.21 13.09
C SER A 438 -4.91 -4.69 14.46
N HIS A 439 -4.01 -3.70 14.47
CA HIS A 439 -3.42 -3.14 15.68
C HIS A 439 -3.51 -1.60 15.69
N PRO A 440 -3.54 -0.96 16.88
CA PRO A 440 -3.46 0.50 17.02
C PRO A 440 -2.00 0.98 16.95
N TYR A 441 -1.78 2.29 17.18
CA TYR A 441 -0.47 2.93 16.99
C TYR A 441 0.02 3.72 18.20
N LYS A 442 -0.85 4.15 19.10
CA LYS A 442 -0.45 4.80 20.35
C LYS A 442 0.10 3.74 21.31
N ASP A 443 1.20 4.06 22.00
CA ASP A 443 1.90 3.15 22.90
C ASP A 443 0.99 2.42 23.91
N THR A 444 0.14 3.15 24.62
CA THR A 444 -0.83 2.57 25.57
C THR A 444 -1.86 1.66 24.89
N GLU A 445 -2.31 2.02 23.70
CA GLU A 445 -3.28 1.23 22.93
C GLU A 445 -2.63 -0.04 22.36
N VAL A 446 -1.36 0.02 21.94
CA VAL A 446 -0.59 -1.14 21.47
C VAL A 446 -0.40 -2.15 22.59
N ILE A 447 -0.07 -1.67 23.79
CA ILE A 447 0.06 -2.54 24.97
C ILE A 447 -1.30 -3.17 25.31
N GLU A 448 -2.39 -2.40 25.28
CA GLU A 448 -3.75 -2.93 25.49
C GLU A 448 -4.16 -3.94 24.40
N TRP A 449 -3.83 -3.68 23.14
CA TRP A 449 -4.02 -4.63 22.03
C TRP A 449 -3.30 -5.95 22.32
N HIS A 450 -2.04 -5.89 22.78
CA HIS A 450 -1.27 -7.07 23.12
C HIS A 450 -1.86 -7.81 24.34
N ASN A 451 -2.30 -7.10 25.37
CA ASN A 451 -2.97 -7.70 26.53
C ASN A 451 -4.26 -8.43 26.13
N ARG A 452 -5.08 -7.83 25.26
CA ARG A 452 -6.29 -8.48 24.72
C ARG A 452 -5.95 -9.74 23.94
N LEU A 453 -4.88 -9.71 23.14
CA LEU A 453 -4.40 -10.89 22.41
C LEU A 453 -3.96 -12.00 23.36
N LEU A 454 -3.19 -11.70 24.40
CA LEU A 454 -2.76 -12.70 25.37
C LEU A 454 -3.95 -13.34 26.11
N MET A 455 -4.96 -12.56 26.49
CA MET A 455 -6.16 -13.10 27.14
C MET A 455 -7.02 -13.94 26.17
N ALA A 456 -7.16 -13.50 24.91
CA ALA A 456 -7.82 -14.30 23.89
C ALA A 456 -7.05 -15.61 23.63
N GLN A 457 -5.72 -15.54 23.55
CA GLN A 457 -4.85 -16.71 23.41
C GLN A 457 -5.05 -17.69 24.57
N GLN A 458 -5.04 -17.22 25.82
CA GLN A 458 -5.31 -18.06 26.99
C GLN A 458 -6.66 -18.79 26.89
N PHE A 459 -7.70 -18.14 26.34
CA PHE A 459 -8.97 -18.81 26.11
C PHE A 459 -8.89 -19.89 25.02
N TYR A 460 -8.29 -19.57 23.87
CA TYR A 460 -8.25 -20.51 22.72
C TYR A 460 -7.24 -21.67 22.90
N ASP A 461 -6.17 -21.48 23.67
CA ASP A 461 -5.11 -22.48 23.87
C ASP A 461 -5.41 -23.42 25.06
N ASN A 462 -6.24 -23.00 26.03
CA ASN A 462 -6.59 -23.80 27.20
C ASN A 462 -7.74 -24.80 26.94
N SER A 463 -7.84 -25.78 27.84
CA SER A 463 -8.93 -26.77 27.88
C SER A 463 -9.62 -26.82 29.23
N ALA A 464 -10.84 -27.38 29.25
CA ALA A 464 -11.64 -27.63 30.46
C ALA A 464 -11.73 -26.44 31.42
N ILE A 465 -11.37 -26.62 32.70
CA ILE A 465 -11.53 -25.62 33.77
C ILE A 465 -10.72 -24.35 33.47
N ALA A 466 -9.49 -24.48 32.96
CA ALA A 466 -8.64 -23.33 32.64
C ALA A 466 -9.24 -22.47 31.51
N LYS A 467 -9.95 -23.10 30.56
CA LYS A 467 -10.69 -22.40 29.50
C LYS A 467 -11.84 -21.56 30.06
N CYS A 468 -12.58 -22.11 31.02
CA CYS A 468 -13.67 -21.39 31.68
C CYS A 468 -13.18 -20.24 32.57
N GLN A 469 -12.05 -20.41 33.25
CA GLN A 469 -11.43 -19.32 34.00
C GLN A 469 -10.94 -18.20 33.07
N ALA A 470 -10.28 -18.56 31.96
CA ALA A 470 -9.87 -17.58 30.95
C ALA A 470 -11.07 -16.84 30.35
N LEU A 471 -12.17 -17.56 30.11
CA LEU A 471 -13.43 -16.95 29.66
C LEU A 471 -13.98 -15.97 30.69
N GLN A 472 -14.05 -16.35 31.96
CA GLN A 472 -14.55 -15.46 33.03
C GLN A 472 -13.71 -14.18 33.12
N ASN A 473 -12.38 -14.30 33.05
CA ASN A 473 -11.48 -13.13 33.04
C ASN A 473 -11.77 -12.18 31.85
N LEU A 474 -12.13 -12.72 30.68
CA LEU A 474 -12.50 -11.93 29.51
C LEU A 474 -13.86 -11.24 29.69
N ILE A 475 -14.83 -11.92 30.30
CA ILE A 475 -16.15 -11.36 30.62
C ILE A 475 -15.99 -10.21 31.62
N ASP A 476 -15.30 -10.45 32.74
CA ASP A 476 -15.13 -9.48 33.81
C ASP A 476 -14.40 -8.22 33.34
N LYS A 477 -13.39 -8.38 32.48
CA LYS A 477 -12.54 -7.27 32.03
C LYS A 477 -13.09 -6.53 30.81
N TYR A 478 -13.64 -7.26 29.84
CA TYR A 478 -13.98 -6.69 28.52
C TYR A 478 -15.44 -6.86 28.11
N GLN A 479 -16.27 -7.48 28.97
CA GLN A 479 -17.71 -7.61 28.75
C GLN A 479 -18.05 -8.23 27.38
N ILE A 480 -17.29 -9.25 26.98
CA ILE A 480 -17.61 -10.00 25.77
C ILE A 480 -19.01 -10.64 25.91
N THR A 481 -19.78 -10.69 24.83
CA THR A 481 -21.16 -11.22 24.86
C THR A 481 -21.29 -12.52 24.07
N HIS A 482 -20.41 -12.73 23.09
CA HIS A 482 -20.45 -13.89 22.20
C HIS A 482 -19.07 -14.51 22.02
N ILE A 483 -19.05 -15.80 21.76
CA ILE A 483 -17.83 -16.59 21.54
C ILE A 483 -17.99 -17.43 20.29
N ILE A 484 -17.00 -17.38 19.40
CA ILE A 484 -16.92 -18.25 18.23
C ILE A 484 -15.75 -19.21 18.38
N ILE A 485 -16.02 -20.50 18.29
CA ILE A 485 -15.03 -21.58 18.30
C ILE A 485 -15.22 -22.51 17.12
N LYS A 486 -14.20 -23.33 16.82
CA LYS A 486 -14.33 -24.37 15.80
C LYS A 486 -15.32 -25.45 16.25
N ASN A 487 -15.93 -26.13 15.28
CA ASN A 487 -16.97 -27.13 15.53
C ASN A 487 -16.45 -28.39 16.26
N ASP A 488 -15.16 -28.72 16.14
CA ASP A 488 -14.48 -29.79 16.87
C ASP A 488 -14.14 -29.43 18.33
N ASP A 489 -14.24 -28.15 18.68
CA ASP A 489 -14.03 -27.65 20.04
C ASP A 489 -15.37 -27.61 20.82
N SER A 490 -15.27 -27.56 22.15
CA SER A 490 -16.42 -27.48 23.04
C SER A 490 -16.14 -26.58 24.24
N ILE A 491 -17.18 -25.85 24.66
CA ILE A 491 -17.16 -25.02 25.85
C ILE A 491 -18.16 -25.62 26.82
N GLN A 492 -17.68 -26.09 27.98
CA GLN A 492 -18.50 -26.64 29.06
C GLN A 492 -18.44 -25.70 30.28
N CYS A 493 -18.61 -24.40 30.04
CA CYS A 493 -18.60 -23.38 31.08
C CYS A 493 -20.03 -23.09 31.52
N SER A 494 -20.24 -22.76 32.79
CA SER A 494 -21.54 -22.27 33.26
C SER A 494 -21.82 -20.88 32.68
N GLY A 495 -23.06 -20.57 32.33
CA GLY A 495 -23.45 -19.23 31.86
C GLY A 495 -23.19 -18.97 30.38
N VAL A 496 -22.98 -20.02 29.57
CA VAL A 496 -22.96 -19.91 28.11
C VAL A 496 -24.01 -20.80 27.48
N GLU A 497 -24.71 -20.30 26.47
CA GLU A 497 -25.67 -21.05 25.68
C GLU A 497 -25.26 -21.03 24.21
N ARG A 498 -25.36 -22.18 23.53
CA ARG A 498 -25.04 -22.27 22.11
C ARG A 498 -26.19 -21.70 21.28
N THR A 499 -25.92 -20.65 20.52
CA THR A 499 -26.92 -19.96 19.68
C THR A 499 -26.81 -20.32 18.20
N TYR A 500 -25.66 -20.81 17.73
CA TYR A 500 -25.46 -21.18 16.33
C TYR A 500 -24.47 -22.34 16.16
N ILE A 501 -24.64 -23.12 15.09
CA ILE A 501 -23.72 -24.17 14.66
C ILE A 501 -23.76 -24.36 13.14
N ASP A 502 -22.58 -24.44 12.52
CA ASP A 502 -22.39 -24.92 11.15
C ASP A 502 -21.33 -26.03 11.11
N ASN A 503 -20.94 -26.45 9.90
CA ASN A 503 -19.96 -27.53 9.72
C ASN A 503 -18.57 -27.22 10.30
N LEU A 504 -18.19 -25.94 10.38
CA LEU A 504 -16.85 -25.46 10.74
C LEU A 504 -16.80 -24.75 12.09
N TYR A 505 -17.88 -24.09 12.52
CA TYR A 505 -17.90 -23.23 13.71
C TYR A 505 -19.16 -23.39 14.54
N LYS A 506 -19.04 -23.07 15.84
CA LYS A 506 -20.14 -22.90 16.78
C LYS A 506 -20.06 -21.52 17.41
N MET A 507 -21.22 -20.93 17.69
CA MET A 507 -21.34 -19.70 18.45
C MET A 507 -22.03 -19.95 19.79
N TYR A 508 -21.52 -19.31 20.82
CA TYR A 508 -22.13 -19.28 22.14
C TYR A 508 -22.41 -17.83 22.54
N GLN A 509 -23.54 -17.60 23.18
CA GLN A 509 -23.89 -16.36 23.86
C GLN A 509 -23.66 -16.52 25.36
N ILE A 510 -23.15 -15.47 25.99
CA ILE A 510 -22.99 -15.40 27.44
C ILE A 510 -24.30 -14.91 28.03
N ILE A 511 -24.84 -15.68 28.97
CA ILE A 511 -26.08 -15.36 29.67
C ILE A 511 -25.69 -14.84 31.05
N GLU A 512 -26.03 -13.59 31.33
CA GLU A 512 -25.94 -13.05 32.69
C GLU A 512 -26.78 -13.92 33.63
N LYS A 513 -26.18 -14.33 34.75
CA LYS A 513 -26.93 -14.94 35.85
C LYS A 513 -27.53 -13.87 36.74
#